data_AF-A0A194S4W7-F1
#
_entry.id   AF-A0A194S4W7-F1
#
_cell.length_a   1.000
_cell.length_b   1.000
_cell.length_c   1.000
_cell.angle_alpha   90.00
_cell.angle_beta   90.00
_cell.angle_gamma   90.00
#
_symmetry.space_group_name_H-M   'P 1'
#
loop_
_entity.id
_entity.type
_entity.pdbx_description
1 polymer ?
#
loop_
_entity_poly.entity_id
_entity_poly.type
_entity_poly.pdbx_seq_one_letter_code
_entity_poly.pdbx_strand_id
1 'polypeptide(L)' 'SGANPDEPLDMALLGDTPAWLRSLRLHKYTGIFEGSTWQEMAVMGDKDLEDKGVGALGARRKLLK' A
#
# COMPACT_ATOMS: atom_id res chain seq x y z
N SER A 1 -6.76 -15.64 -6.76
CA SER A 1 -7.78 -14.83 -6.09
C SER A 1 -7.31 -13.38 -6.03
N GLY A 2 -7.97 -12.49 -6.79
CA GLY A 2 -7.63 -11.06 -6.87
C GLY A 2 -8.45 -10.30 -5.84
N ALA A 3 -7.83 -9.34 -5.15
CA ALA A 3 -8.56 -8.42 -4.30
C ALA A 3 -9.59 -7.65 -5.14
N ASN A 4 -10.85 -7.72 -4.72
CA ASN A 4 -11.92 -6.94 -5.31
C ASN A 4 -11.73 -5.48 -4.89
N PRO A 5 -11.71 -4.52 -5.84
CA PRO A 5 -11.54 -3.10 -5.52
C PRO A 5 -12.73 -2.48 -4.78
N ASP A 6 -13.86 -3.18 -4.70
CA ASP A 6 -15.09 -2.75 -4.00
C ASP A 6 -15.24 -3.35 -2.59
N GLU A 7 -14.25 -4.12 -2.12
CA GLU A 7 -14.30 -4.69 -0.77
C GLU A 7 -13.90 -3.59 0.24
N PRO A 8 -14.73 -3.30 1.27
CA PRO A 8 -14.41 -2.27 2.24
C PRO A 8 -13.07 -2.59 2.87
N LEU A 9 -12.14 -1.63 2.82
CA LEU A 9 -10.81 -1.77 3.42
C LEU A 9 -11.00 -2.05 4.91
N ASP A 10 -10.74 -3.31 5.28
CA ASP A 10 -10.96 -3.80 6.63
C ASP A 10 -10.03 -3.04 7.58
N MET A 11 -10.59 -2.14 8.40
CA MET A 11 -9.79 -1.25 9.24
C MET A 11 -8.94 -2.00 10.27
N ALA A 12 -9.27 -3.26 10.55
CA ALA A 12 -8.45 -4.16 11.37
C ALA A 12 -7.17 -4.63 10.66
N LEU A 13 -7.19 -4.78 9.33
CA LEU A 13 -6.01 -5.11 8.52
C LEU A 13 -5.07 -3.92 8.34
N LEU A 14 -5.57 -2.70 8.54
CA LEU A 14 -4.77 -1.48 8.42
C LEU A 14 -3.67 -1.39 9.50
N GLY A 15 -3.83 -2.04 10.65
CA GLY A 15 -2.76 -2.18 11.65
C GLY A 15 -1.58 -3.04 11.19
N ASP A 16 -1.78 -3.88 10.17
CA ASP A 16 -0.79 -4.80 9.62
C ASP A 16 -0.49 -4.42 8.15
N THR A 17 0.36 -3.41 7.97
CA THR A 17 0.89 -2.96 6.67
C THR A 17 1.31 -4.14 5.76
N PRO A 18 2.07 -5.16 6.24
CA PRO A 18 2.35 -6.38 5.48
C PRO A 18 1.10 -7.12 4.97
N ALA A 19 0.08 -7.32 5.81
CA ALA A 19 -1.15 -8.00 5.41
C ALA A 19 -1.94 -7.20 4.37
N TRP A 20 -2.06 -5.88 4.54
CA TRP A 20 -2.68 -4.99 3.56
C TRP A 20 -1.95 -5.01 2.21
N LEU A 21 -0.61 -4.93 2.20
CA LEU A 21 0.15 -5.03 0.96
C LEU A 21 0.02 -6.41 0.29
N ARG A 22 -0.18 -7.49 1.06
CA ARG A 22 -0.47 -8.81 0.48
C ARG A 22 -1.81 -8.84 -0.24
N SER A 23 -2.87 -8.22 0.29
CA SER A 23 -4.18 -8.16 -0.38
C SER A 23 -4.07 -7.42 -1.72
N LEU A 24 -3.32 -6.32 -1.74
CA LEU A 24 -3.04 -5.54 -2.96
C LEU A 24 -2.04 -6.21 -3.91
N ARG A 25 -1.41 -7.34 -3.51
CA ARG A 25 -0.29 -7.98 -4.20
C ARG A 25 0.94 -7.06 -4.37
N LEU A 26 1.12 -6.16 -3.42
CA LEU A 26 2.22 -5.21 -3.31
C LEU A 26 3.20 -5.58 -2.20
N HIS A 27 3.12 -6.79 -1.64
CA HIS A 27 3.96 -7.28 -0.53
C HIS A 27 5.48 -7.24 -0.80
N LYS A 28 5.93 -7.07 -2.05
CA LYS A 28 7.34 -6.78 -2.35
C LYS A 28 7.82 -5.43 -1.79
N TYR A 29 6.90 -4.50 -1.53
CA TYR A 29 7.19 -3.18 -0.98
C TYR A 29 7.10 -3.14 0.54
N THR A 30 6.80 -4.25 1.20
CA THR A 30 6.67 -4.29 2.67
C THR A 30 7.92 -3.75 3.38
N GLY A 31 9.12 -4.05 2.87
CA GLY A 31 10.36 -3.52 3.44
C GLY A 31 10.56 -2.00 3.23
N ILE A 32 9.89 -1.39 2.24
CA ILE A 32 9.90 0.07 2.05
C ILE A 32 9.04 0.78 3.11
N PHE A 33 8.00 0.09 3.56
CA PHE A 33 7.02 0.60 4.52
C PHE A 33 7.20 -0.03 5.91
N GLU A 34 8.35 -0.65 6.17
CA GLU A 34 8.68 -1.17 7.49
C GLU A 34 8.72 0.00 8.49
N GLY A 35 7.92 -0.10 9.54
CA GLY A 35 7.73 0.99 10.51
C GLY A 35 6.85 2.15 10.01
N SER A 36 6.34 2.13 8.77
CA SER A 36 5.32 3.07 8.30
C SER A 36 3.93 2.50 8.53
N THR A 37 3.05 3.35 9.06
CA THR A 37 1.62 3.04 9.18
C THR A 37 0.91 3.26 7.85
N TRP A 38 -0.22 2.57 7.66
CA TRP A 38 -1.10 2.82 6.53
C TRP A 38 -1.62 4.26 6.46
N GLN A 39 -1.79 4.94 7.59
CA GLN A 39 -2.19 6.34 7.65
C GLN A 39 -1.15 7.24 6.99
N GLU A 40 0.13 7.01 7.30
CA GLU A 40 1.23 7.72 6.65
C GLU A 40 1.28 7.41 5.16
N MET A 41 1.04 6.17 4.74
CA MET A 41 0.98 5.80 3.33
C MET A 41 -0.21 6.42 2.59
N ALA A 42 -1.37 6.54 3.24
CA ALA A 42 -2.58 7.09 2.66
C ALA A 42 -2.48 8.61 2.41
N VAL A 43 -1.61 9.31 3.14
CA VAL A 43 -1.33 10.74 2.91
C VAL A 43 -0.16 10.99 1.96
N MET A 44 0.59 9.96 1.55
CA MET A 44 1.66 10.09 0.55
C MET A 44 1.09 10.35 -0.85
N GLY A 45 1.73 11.23 -1.61
CA GLY A 45 1.44 11.43 -3.03
C GLY A 45 2.25 10.51 -3.93
N ASP A 46 2.01 10.60 -5.25
CA ASP A 46 2.76 9.81 -6.26
C ASP A 46 4.28 10.03 -6.14
N LYS A 47 4.69 11.29 -5.90
CA LYS A 47 6.11 11.64 -5.75
C LYS A 47 6.71 11.08 -4.46
N ASP A 48 5.98 11.12 -3.34
CA ASP A 48 6.46 10.58 -2.07
C ASP A 48 6.66 9.07 -2.16
N LEU A 49 5.72 8.36 -2.81
CA LEU A 49 5.82 6.92 -3.05
C LEU A 49 6.99 6.57 -3.97
N GLU A 50 7.24 7.39 -5.00
CA GLU A 50 8.40 7.23 -5.88
C GLU A 50 9.72 7.45 -5.11
N ASP A 51 9.83 8.53 -4.34
CA ASP A 51 11.00 8.89 -3.56
C ASP A 51 11.30 7.85 -2.46
N LYS A 52 10.27 7.19 -1.89
CA LYS A 52 10.43 6.08 -0.95
C LYS A 52 10.91 4.78 -1.61
N GLY A 53 10.82 4.66 -2.95
CA GLY A 53 11.31 3.51 -3.71
C GLY A 53 10.24 2.70 -4.46
N VAL A 54 8.99 3.17 -4.51
CA VAL A 54 7.93 2.58 -5.34
C VAL A 54 8.04 3.13 -6.77
N GLY A 55 9.05 2.68 -7.52
CA GLY A 55 9.32 3.19 -8.87
C GLY A 55 8.28 2.81 -9.94
N ALA A 56 7.39 1.86 -9.68
CA ALA A 56 6.39 1.43 -10.65
C ALA A 56 5.11 2.28 -10.55
N LEU A 57 4.82 3.08 -11.58
CA LEU A 57 3.61 3.93 -11.65
C LEU A 57 2.31 3.16 -11.38
N GLY A 58 2.20 1.92 -11.88
CA GLY A 58 1.04 1.06 -11.63
C GLY A 58 0.90 0.65 -10.16
N ALA A 59 2.00 0.45 -9.45
CA ALA A 59 1.99 0.14 -8.02
C ALA A 59 1.58 1.37 -7.21
N ARG A 60 2.13 2.56 -7.54
CA ARG A 60 1.75 3.82 -6.88
C ARG A 60 0.27 4.12 -7.01
N ARG A 61 -0.26 4.06 -8.25
CA ARG A 61 -1.70 4.23 -8.50
C ARG A 61 -2.57 3.22 -7.76
N LYS A 62 -2.05 2.04 -7.43
CA LYS A 62 -2.79 1.02 -6.67
C LYS A 62 -2.75 1.25 -5.16
N LEU A 63 -1.71 1.93 -4.65
CA LEU A 63 -1.64 2.37 -3.24
C LEU A 63 -2.54 3.60 -2.99
N LEU A 64 -2.73 4.45 -4.01
CA LEU A 64 -3.51 5.68 -3.94
C LEU A 64 -5.01 5.50 -4.26
N LYS A 65 -5.48 4.27 -4.46
CA LYS A 65 -6.84 3.95 -4.89
C LYS A 65 -7.57 3.20 -3.80
#